data_AF-A0A7X3MW68-F1
#
_entry.id   AF-A0A7X3MW68-F1
#
_cell.length_a   1.000
_cell.length_b   1.000
_cell.length_c   1.000
_cell.angle_alpha   90.00
_cell.angle_beta   90.00
_cell.angle_gamma   90.00
#
_symmetry.space_group_name_H-M   'P 1'
#
loop_
_entity.id
_entity.type
_entity.pdbx_description
1 polymer ?
#
loop_
_entity_poly.entity_id
_entity_poly.type
_entity_poly.pdbx_seq_one_letter_code
_entity_poly.pdbx_strand_id
1 'polypeptide(L)'
;MSKAPATRNYTGYFDAAIAQLKAERRYRSFVDLERIAGRFPTAIWHSPDGPREITIWCSNDYLGMGQNRDVTRAMVETAWRLGTGAGGTRNISGNSHP
;
A
#
# COMPACT_ATOMS: atom_id res chain seq x y z
N MET A 1 51.38 13.26 7.44
CA MET A 1 50.52 12.30 6.72
C MET A 1 49.07 12.64 7.03
N SER A 2 48.35 13.21 6.05
CA SER A 2 46.94 13.62 6.22
C SER A 2 46.04 12.37 6.18
N LYS A 3 45.22 12.18 7.21
CA LYS A 3 44.22 11.11 7.26
C LYS A 3 43.09 11.51 6.31
N ALA A 4 42.88 10.75 5.24
CA ALA A 4 41.72 10.96 4.36
C ALA A 4 40.43 10.92 5.18
N PRO A 5 39.45 11.81 4.93
CA PRO A 5 38.19 11.79 5.66
C PRO A 5 37.48 10.46 5.40
N ALA A 6 37.03 9.80 6.47
CA ALA A 6 36.31 8.54 6.37
C ALA A 6 35.01 8.78 5.60
N THR A 7 34.95 8.28 4.37
CA THR A 7 33.72 8.22 3.58
C THR A 7 32.76 7.27 4.27
N ARG A 8 31.61 7.76 4.72
CA ARG A 8 30.58 6.91 5.33
C ARG A 8 30.08 5.91 4.30
N ASN A 9 30.25 4.62 4.57
CA ASN A 9 29.69 3.54 3.77
C ASN A 9 28.21 3.32 4.13
N TYR A 10 27.32 4.18 3.64
CA TYR A 10 25.88 4.06 3.86
C TYR A 10 25.32 2.71 3.37
N THR A 11 25.83 2.20 2.24
CA THR A 11 25.44 0.89 1.70
C THR A 11 25.68 -0.22 2.72
N GLY A 12 26.87 -0.27 3.32
CA GLY A 12 27.20 -1.26 4.35
C GLY A 12 26.31 -1.17 5.59
N TYR A 13 25.88 0.03 5.99
CA TYR A 13 24.92 0.18 7.08
C TYR A 13 23.53 -0.36 6.73
N PHE A 14 23.03 -0.10 5.52
CA PHE A 14 21.74 -0.62 5.07
C PHE A 14 21.76 -2.14 4.90
N ASP A 15 22.85 -2.70 4.35
CA ASP A 15 23.01 -4.14 4.19
C ASP A 15 23.04 -4.87 5.54
N ALA A 16 23.78 -4.32 6.51
CA ALA A 16 23.82 -4.86 7.87
C ALA A 16 22.43 -4.83 8.53
N ALA A 17 21.69 -3.73 8.39
CA ALA A 17 20.34 -3.61 8.95
C ALA A 17 19.36 -4.60 8.31
N ILE A 18 19.43 -4.80 6.99
CA ILE A 18 18.62 -5.81 6.29
C ILE A 18 19.01 -7.23 6.71
N ALA A 19 20.31 -7.51 6.81
CA ALA A 19 20.82 -8.81 7.25
C ALA A 19 20.33 -9.14 8.67
N GLN A 20 20.35 -8.15 9.57
CA GLN A 20 19.81 -8.29 10.93
C GLN A 20 18.31 -8.61 10.90
N LEU A 21 17.50 -7.89 10.13
CA LEU A 21 16.06 -8.17 10.00
C LEU A 21 15.78 -9.59 9.47
N LYS A 22 16.60 -10.07 8.53
CA LYS A 22 16.51 -11.44 8.00
C LYS A 22 16.91 -12.48 9.05
N ALA A 23 18.01 -12.25 9.77
CA ALA A 23 18.47 -13.11 10.85
C ALA A 23 17.43 -13.24 11.97
N GLU A 24 16.77 -12.13 12.31
CA GLU A 24 15.69 -12.07 13.32
C GLU A 24 14.33 -12.57 12.79
N ARG A 25 14.23 -12.97 11.50
CA ARG A 25 12.98 -13.38 10.84
C ARG A 25 11.86 -12.32 10.90
N ARG A 26 12.22 -11.05 11.02
CA ARG A 26 11.28 -9.90 11.01
C ARG A 26 11.17 -9.25 9.63
N TYR A 27 12.03 -9.64 8.69
CA TYR A 27 11.96 -9.19 7.32
C TYR A 27 10.61 -9.57 6.68
N ARG A 28 9.97 -8.61 6.00
CA ARG A 28 8.66 -8.80 5.38
C ARG A 28 8.81 -9.00 3.88
N SER A 29 8.23 -10.09 3.38
CA SER A 29 7.88 -10.24 1.97
C SER A 29 6.38 -10.02 1.84
N PHE A 30 5.97 -9.13 0.93
CA PHE A 30 4.56 -8.80 0.75
C PHE A 30 3.92 -9.78 -0.24
N VAL A 31 2.72 -10.26 0.11
CA VAL A 31 1.92 -11.11 -0.78
C VAL A 31 1.20 -10.22 -1.78
N ASP A 32 1.35 -10.54 -3.07
CA ASP A 32 0.73 -9.78 -4.17
C ASP A 32 -0.74 -10.19 -4.37
N LEU A 33 -1.66 -9.41 -3.83
CA LEU A 33 -3.10 -9.71 -3.81
C LEU A 33 -3.89 -8.69 -4.61
N GLU A 34 -4.73 -9.18 -5.51
CA GLU A 34 -5.73 -8.41 -6.24
C GLU A 34 -7.13 -8.73 -5.70
N ARG A 35 -7.77 -7.75 -5.05
CA ARG A 35 -9.13 -7.90 -4.53
C ARG A 35 -10.14 -7.80 -5.67
N ILE A 36 -11.15 -8.67 -5.67
CA ILE A 36 -12.21 -8.65 -6.69
C ILE A 36 -13.45 -7.95 -6.13
N ALA A 37 -13.74 -6.75 -6.61
CA ALA A 37 -14.93 -6.00 -6.20
C ALA A 37 -16.22 -6.77 -6.58
N GLY A 38 -17.17 -6.84 -5.64
CA GLY A 38 -18.40 -7.63 -5.74
C GLY A 38 -18.27 -9.09 -5.30
N ARG A 39 -17.06 -9.57 -4.95
CA ARG A 39 -16.81 -10.96 -4.56
C ARG A 39 -16.17 -11.09 -3.16
N PHE A 40 -16.42 -10.15 -2.24
CA PHE A 40 -15.95 -10.25 -0.86
C PHE A 40 -16.18 -11.66 -0.25
N PRO A 41 -15.20 -12.30 0.40
CA PRO A 41 -13.82 -11.87 0.66
C PRO A 41 -12.78 -12.50 -0.30
N THR A 42 -13.16 -12.81 -1.54
CA THR A 42 -12.34 -13.46 -2.56
C THR A 42 -11.34 -12.51 -3.21
N ALA A 43 -10.15 -13.02 -3.53
CA ALA A 43 -9.08 -12.30 -4.23
C ALA A 43 -8.27 -13.23 -5.14
N ILE A 44 -7.49 -12.65 -6.04
CA ILE A 44 -6.46 -13.35 -6.81
C ILE A 44 -5.12 -13.13 -6.11
N TRP A 45 -4.42 -14.21 -5.76
CA TRP A 45 -3.00 -14.16 -5.41
C TRP A 45 -2.17 -14.38 -6.66
N HIS A 46 -1.36 -13.38 -7.04
CA HIS A 46 -0.34 -13.49 -8.07
C HIS A 46 0.89 -14.23 -7.51
N SER A 47 0.80 -15.56 -7.47
CA SER A 47 1.88 -16.42 -6.97
C SER A 47 3.01 -16.59 -8.00
N PRO A 48 4.21 -17.05 -7.60
CA PRO A 48 5.29 -17.34 -8.54
C PRO A 48 4.90 -18.34 -9.65
N ASP A 49 3.96 -19.25 -9.36
CA ASP A 49 3.45 -20.25 -10.30
C ASP A 49 2.24 -19.74 -11.12
N GLY A 50 1.83 -18.49 -10.91
CA GLY A 50 0.74 -17.83 -11.60
C GLY A 50 -0.43 -17.38 -10.70
N PRO A 51 -1.43 -16.70 -11.28
CA PRO A 51 -2.58 -16.19 -10.55
C PRO A 51 -3.50 -17.32 -10.05
N ARG A 52 -3.90 -17.27 -8.77
CA ARG A 52 -4.83 -18.23 -8.17
C ARG A 52 -5.87 -17.56 -7.28
N GLU A 53 -7.10 -18.05 -7.32
CA GLU A 53 -8.16 -17.55 -6.45
C GLU A 53 -7.97 -18.04 -5.00
N ILE A 54 -8.13 -17.12 -4.04
CA ILE A 54 -8.02 -17.38 -2.61
C ILE A 54 -9.12 -16.66 -1.82
N THR A 55 -9.34 -17.10 -0.58
CA THR A 55 -10.18 -16.41 0.40
C THR A 55 -9.30 -15.59 1.36
N ILE A 56 -9.56 -14.29 1.49
CA ILE A 56 -8.84 -13.43 2.43
C ILE A 56 -9.48 -13.49 3.83
N TRP A 57 -8.69 -13.89 4.83
CA TRP A 57 -9.10 -13.90 6.24
C TRP A 57 -8.43 -12.82 7.10
N CYS A 58 -7.42 -12.14 6.56
CA CYS A 58 -6.65 -11.10 7.26
C CYS A 58 -7.05 -9.68 6.88
N SER A 59 -8.16 -9.49 6.15
CA SER A 59 -8.62 -8.16 5.76
C SER A 59 -9.20 -7.42 6.95
N ASN A 60 -8.89 -6.13 7.06
CA ASN A 60 -9.54 -5.20 7.99
C ASN A 60 -10.80 -4.55 7.38
N ASP A 61 -11.18 -4.89 6.14
CA ASP A 61 -12.46 -4.48 5.57
C ASP A 61 -13.58 -5.37 6.13
N TYR A 62 -13.79 -5.28 7.45
CA TYR A 62 -14.62 -6.20 8.23
C TYR A 62 -16.06 -6.34 7.73
N LEU A 63 -16.59 -5.28 7.14
CA LEU A 63 -17.96 -5.21 6.63
C LEU A 63 -18.03 -5.28 5.10
N GLY A 64 -16.89 -5.46 4.42
CA GLY A 64 -16.82 -5.42 2.95
C GLY A 64 -17.22 -4.07 2.35
N MET A 65 -17.16 -2.98 3.13
CA MET A 65 -17.59 -1.66 2.69
C MET A 65 -16.68 -1.06 1.61
N GLY A 66 -15.43 -1.55 1.51
CA GLY A 66 -14.52 -1.16 0.43
C GLY A 66 -15.01 -1.52 -0.97
N GLN A 67 -16.01 -2.40 -1.11
CA GLN A 67 -16.65 -2.73 -2.40
C GLN A 67 -18.17 -2.56 -2.39
N ASN A 68 -18.73 -1.91 -1.36
CA ASN A 68 -20.15 -1.59 -1.33
C ASN A 68 -20.50 -0.65 -2.50
N ARG A 69 -21.63 -0.92 -3.17
CA ARG A 69 -22.02 -0.20 -4.40
C ARG A 69 -22.26 1.29 -4.16
N ASP A 70 -22.84 1.67 -3.03
CA ASP A 70 -23.13 3.07 -2.73
C ASP A 70 -21.84 3.84 -2.39
N VAL A 71 -20.93 3.20 -1.65
CA VAL A 71 -19.61 3.76 -1.33
C VAL A 71 -18.79 4.02 -2.60
N THR A 72 -18.66 3.01 -3.45
CA THR A 72 -17.89 3.10 -4.69
C THR A 72 -18.52 4.09 -5.67
N ARG A 73 -19.86 4.14 -5.77
CA ARG A 73 -20.57 5.13 -6.58
C ARG A 73 -20.29 6.56 -6.11
N ALA A 74 -20.40 6.84 -4.82
CA ALA A 74 -20.13 8.17 -4.27
C ALA A 74 -18.69 8.62 -4.56
N MET A 75 -17.72 7.69 -4.46
CA MET A 75 -16.32 7.95 -4.80
C MET A 75 -16.16 8.33 -6.28
N VAL A 76 -16.73 7.54 -7.20
CA VAL A 76 -16.65 7.79 -8.65
C VAL A 76 -17.31 9.12 -9.02
N GLU A 77 -18.51 9.40 -8.51
CA GLU A 77 -19.23 10.63 -8.78
C GLU A 77 -18.44 11.87 -8.32
N THR A 78 -17.88 11.81 -7.11
CA THR A 78 -17.06 12.89 -6.56
C THR A 78 -15.82 13.13 -7.42
N ALA A 79 -15.14 12.05 -7.85
CA ALA A 79 -13.95 12.15 -8.68
C ALA A 79 -14.25 12.77 -10.06
N TRP A 80 -15.41 12.48 -10.65
CA TRP A 80 -15.83 13.13 -11.91
C TRP A 80 -16.15 14.61 -11.74
N ARG A 81 -16.77 14.99 -10.62
CA ARG A 81 -17.18 16.38 -10.37
C ARG A 81 -16.01 17.28 -9.98
N LEU A 82 -15.07 16.76 -9.18
CA LEU A 82 -14.08 17.59 -8.48
C LEU A 82 -12.62 17.22 -8.80
N GLY A 83 -12.39 16.14 -9.56
CA GLY A 83 -11.07 15.55 -9.72
C GLY A 83 -10.67 14.67 -8.54
N THR A 84 -9.42 14.19 -8.53
CA THR A 84 -8.96 13.16 -7.57
C THR A 84 -8.29 13.73 -6.32
N GLY A 85 -7.43 14.73 -6.47
CA GLY A 85 -6.66 15.33 -5.39
C GLY A 85 -7.29 16.61 -4.87
N ALA A 86 -7.22 16.83 -3.56
CA ALA A 86 -7.66 18.10 -2.95
C ALA A 86 -6.83 19.32 -3.40
N GLY A 87 -5.61 19.11 -3.90
CA GLY A 87 -4.79 20.16 -4.49
C GLY A 87 -4.17 21.17 -3.50
N GLY A 88 -4.23 20.91 -2.19
CA GLY A 88 -3.65 21.78 -1.19
C GLY A 88 -3.95 21.36 0.24
N THR A 89 -3.40 22.09 1.22
CA THR A 89 -3.72 21.88 2.64
C THR A 89 -5.03 22.56 2.99
N ARG A 90 -5.59 22.30 4.16
CA ARG A 90 -6.87 22.91 4.59
C ARG A 90 -6.89 24.43 4.48
N ASN A 91 -5.76 25.10 4.76
CA ASN A 91 -5.67 26.56 4.72
C ASN A 91 -5.31 27.13 3.33
N ILE A 92 -4.81 26.29 2.41
CA ILE A 92 -4.35 26.70 1.09
C ILE A 92 -4.99 25.75 0.08
N SER A 93 -6.09 26.18 -0.55
CA SER A 93 -6.87 25.48 -1.59
C SER A 93 -7.49 24.11 -1.26
N GLY A 94 -7.17 23.47 -0.13
CA GLY A 94 -7.62 22.11 0.20
C GLY A 94 -8.91 22.01 1.03
N ASN A 95 -9.69 23.09 1.18
CA ASN A 95 -10.99 23.05 1.85
C ASN A 95 -12.11 23.17 0.81
N SER A 96 -12.88 22.10 0.61
CA SER A 96 -13.87 21.97 -0.47
C SER A 96 -15.33 21.98 0.02
N HIS A 97 -16.26 22.20 -0.92
CA HIS A 97 -17.70 22.06 -0.72
C HIS A 97 -18.29 21.18 -1.84
N PRO A 98 -18.34 19.85 -1.65
CA PRO A 98 -18.81 18.87 -2.64
C PRO A 98 -20.32 18.88 -2.91
#